data_AF-A0A0G1ZC51-F1
#
_entry.id   AF-A0A0G1ZC51-F1
#
_cell.length_a   1.000
_cell.length_b   1.000
_cell.length_c   1.000
_cell.angle_alpha   90.00
_cell.angle_beta   90.00
_cell.angle_gamma   90.00
#
_symmetry.space_group_name_H-M   'P 1'
#
loop_
_entity.id
_entity.type
_entity.pdbx_description
1 polymer ?
#
loop_
_entity_poly.entity_id
_entity_poly.type
_entity_poly.pdbx_seq_one_letter_code
_entity_poly.pdbx_strand_id
1 'polypeptide(L)'
;MIVSGKKLAKEIEESIAGEVREALKPPLLGIVQVGENPVSENFIRMKREFAQRVGIGVRVARLPADVPLADVQSAIRECARASDGLIVQLPLPENLDTETVLAAIPQEKDVDALCSPPAGGHLILSPVVEAIKHVFTAHGVTLKNKRVLVIGRGRLVGAPIAEWLSGNGTTVDVIGDEVEDLVPYARAAGIIISGAGSPHLIKSSMLKEGVVLIDCGASEAGGKVLGDADPACAEKCSVFTPVPGGIGPLTVAMLFKNLLTLHSLVKK
;
A
#
# COMPACT_ATOMS: atom_id res chain seq x y z
N MET A 1 -12.32 -17.42 6.02
CA MET A 1 -10.90 -17.84 5.89
C MET A 1 -10.00 -16.67 6.27
N ILE A 2 -8.96 -16.89 7.09
CA ILE A 2 -8.02 -15.83 7.48
C ILE A 2 -6.78 -15.90 6.58
N VAL A 3 -6.49 -14.82 5.86
CA VAL A 3 -5.38 -14.73 4.91
C VAL A 3 -4.13 -14.24 5.62
N SER A 4 -3.07 -15.07 5.60
CA SER A 4 -1.75 -14.65 6.07
C SER A 4 -0.99 -13.95 4.95
N GLY A 5 -1.01 -12.62 4.93
CA GLY A 5 -0.22 -11.86 3.96
C GLY A 5 1.28 -11.98 4.20
N LYS A 6 1.74 -12.31 5.42
CA LYS A 6 3.13 -12.74 5.67
C LYS A 6 3.52 -13.98 4.86
N LYS A 7 2.62 -14.96 4.74
CA LYS A 7 2.89 -16.18 3.96
C LYS A 7 2.98 -15.84 2.48
N LEU A 8 2.02 -15.09 1.95
CA LEU A 8 2.02 -14.64 0.55
C LEU A 8 3.26 -13.78 0.23
N ALA A 9 3.63 -12.89 1.15
CA ALA A 9 4.83 -12.06 1.00
C ALA A 9 6.11 -12.91 0.90
N LYS A 10 6.19 -14.03 1.64
CA LYS A 10 7.33 -14.95 1.57
C LYS A 10 7.43 -15.65 0.21
N GLU A 11 6.31 -16.03 -0.38
CA GLU A 11 6.27 -16.63 -1.72
C GLU A 11 6.82 -15.64 -2.78
N ILE A 12 6.50 -14.35 -2.64
CA ILE A 12 7.02 -13.29 -3.51
C ILE A 12 8.51 -12.99 -3.21
N GLU A 13 8.91 -13.05 -1.94
CA GLU A 13 10.30 -12.86 -1.50
C GLU A 13 11.25 -13.82 -2.21
N GLU A 14 10.86 -15.08 -2.36
CA GLU A 14 11.66 -16.11 -3.06
C GLU A 14 11.84 -15.78 -4.55
N SER A 15 10.79 -15.31 -5.22
CA SER A 15 10.84 -14.85 -6.63
C SER A 15 11.79 -13.67 -6.79
N ILE A 16 11.62 -12.63 -5.95
CA ILE A 16 12.45 -11.42 -6.00
C ILE A 16 13.92 -11.75 -5.74
N ALA A 17 14.21 -12.59 -4.74
CA ALA A 17 15.58 -13.01 -4.45
C ALA A 17 16.22 -13.77 -5.62
N GLY A 18 15.44 -14.55 -6.37
CA GLY A 18 15.89 -15.18 -7.62
C GLY A 18 16.31 -14.15 -8.66
N GLU A 19 15.42 -13.21 -8.99
CA GLU A 19 15.67 -12.15 -9.97
C GLU A 19 16.87 -11.25 -9.60
N VAL A 20 17.03 -10.94 -8.30
CA VAL A 20 18.16 -10.11 -7.82
C VAL A 20 19.50 -10.83 -7.99
N ARG A 21 19.56 -12.16 -7.80
CA ARG A 21 20.79 -12.95 -8.01
C ARG A 21 21.23 -12.99 -9.47
N GLU A 22 20.28 -12.95 -10.40
CA GLU A 22 20.56 -12.94 -11.83
C GLU A 22 20.91 -11.53 -12.35
N ALA A 23 20.62 -10.48 -11.58
CA ALA A 23 20.93 -9.12 -11.97
C ALA A 23 22.44 -8.82 -11.88
N LEU A 24 23.01 -8.27 -12.97
CA LEU A 24 24.41 -7.80 -13.02
C LEU A 24 24.79 -6.84 -11.88
N LYS A 25 23.82 -6.04 -11.43
CA LYS A 25 23.94 -5.15 -10.28
C LYS A 25 22.60 -5.16 -9.53
N PRO A 26 22.61 -5.45 -8.21
CA PRO A 26 21.41 -5.37 -7.39
C PRO A 26 20.82 -3.95 -7.43
N PRO A 27 19.50 -3.81 -7.52
CA PRO A 27 18.86 -2.50 -7.49
C PRO A 27 18.97 -1.87 -6.10
N LEU A 28 18.82 -0.56 -6.06
CA LEU A 28 18.82 0.25 -4.86
C LEU A 28 17.48 0.99 -4.73
N LEU A 29 16.82 0.84 -3.59
CA LEU A 29 15.65 1.62 -3.21
C LEU A 29 16.08 2.88 -2.44
N GLY A 30 15.62 4.03 -2.90
CA GLY A 30 15.69 5.30 -2.17
C GLY A 30 14.43 5.53 -1.34
N ILE A 31 14.59 6.04 -0.13
CA ILE A 31 13.50 6.46 0.75
C ILE A 31 13.79 7.88 1.24
N VAL A 32 12.92 8.83 0.92
CA VAL A 32 12.95 10.18 1.53
C VAL A 32 11.92 10.21 2.65
N GLN A 33 12.35 10.51 3.86
CA GLN A 33 11.51 10.65 5.03
C GLN A 33 11.60 12.08 5.56
N VAL A 34 10.44 12.70 5.80
CA VAL A 34 10.35 14.03 6.39
C VAL A 34 9.64 13.93 7.74
N GLY A 35 10.32 14.37 8.81
CA GLY A 35 9.83 14.24 10.17
C GLY A 35 9.85 12.79 10.69
N GLU A 36 9.28 12.61 11.87
CA GLU A 36 9.21 11.31 12.55
C GLU A 36 7.76 10.93 12.81
N ASN A 37 7.39 9.70 12.45
CA ASN A 37 6.08 9.13 12.70
C ASN A 37 6.24 7.63 13.05
N PRO A 38 5.73 7.14 14.20
CA PRO A 38 5.90 5.75 14.62
C PRO A 38 5.43 4.70 13.60
N VAL A 39 4.33 4.96 12.89
CA VAL A 39 3.80 4.06 11.85
C VAL A 39 4.75 4.03 10.65
N SER A 40 5.21 5.20 10.20
CA SER A 40 6.16 5.33 9.11
C SER A 40 7.50 4.65 9.42
N GLU A 41 8.01 4.78 10.65
CA GLU A 41 9.22 4.08 11.11
C GLU A 41 9.07 2.56 11.04
N ASN A 42 7.91 2.03 11.47
CA ASN A 42 7.65 0.61 11.37
C ASN A 42 7.67 0.13 9.91
N PHE A 43 7.06 0.87 8.99
CA PHE A 43 7.11 0.51 7.56
C PHE A 43 8.50 0.65 6.96
N ILE A 44 9.28 1.68 7.32
CA ILE A 44 10.68 1.81 6.88
C ILE A 44 11.50 0.63 7.38
N ARG A 45 11.34 0.22 8.65
CA ARG A 45 11.99 -0.97 9.19
C ARG A 45 11.62 -2.22 8.40
N MET A 46 10.33 -2.45 8.15
CA MET A 46 9.88 -3.59 7.35
C MET A 46 10.48 -3.59 5.94
N LYS A 47 10.55 -2.42 5.28
CA LYS A 47 11.17 -2.27 3.95
C LYS A 47 12.66 -2.62 3.99
N ARG A 48 13.41 -2.13 4.98
CA ARG A 48 14.84 -2.43 5.14
C ARG A 48 15.09 -3.92 5.41
N GLU A 49 14.31 -4.53 6.30
CA GLU A 49 14.41 -5.95 6.61
C GLU A 49 14.08 -6.81 5.38
N PHE A 50 13.03 -6.47 4.63
CA PHE A 50 12.68 -7.16 3.39
C PHE A 50 13.81 -7.05 2.36
N ALA A 51 14.30 -5.84 2.11
CA ALA A 51 15.39 -5.60 1.16
C ALA A 51 16.65 -6.42 1.51
N GLN A 52 17.01 -6.48 2.79
CA GLN A 52 18.14 -7.28 3.25
C GLN A 52 17.97 -8.77 2.93
N ARG A 53 16.76 -9.32 3.09
CA ARG A 53 16.48 -10.73 2.80
C ARG A 53 16.55 -11.05 1.31
N VAL A 54 16.17 -10.11 0.44
CA VAL A 54 16.18 -10.29 -1.02
C VAL A 54 17.46 -9.78 -1.71
N GLY A 55 18.40 -9.20 -0.96
CA GLY A 55 19.68 -8.70 -1.50
C GLY A 55 19.57 -7.34 -2.20
N ILE A 56 18.56 -6.53 -1.88
CA ILE A 56 18.34 -5.19 -2.42
C ILE A 56 18.91 -4.13 -1.47
N GLY A 57 19.59 -3.12 -2.01
CA GLY A 57 20.08 -2.00 -1.21
C GLY A 57 18.95 -1.05 -0.82
N VAL A 58 19.04 -0.41 0.35
CA VAL A 58 18.13 0.67 0.76
C VAL A 58 18.94 1.86 1.26
N ARG A 59 18.65 3.05 0.73
CA ARG A 59 19.17 4.32 1.21
C ARG A 59 18.03 5.16 1.75
N VAL A 60 18.16 5.63 3.00
CA VAL A 60 17.17 6.50 3.63
C VAL A 60 17.76 7.91 3.80
N ALA A 61 17.11 8.91 3.23
CA ALA A 61 17.37 10.32 3.46
C ALA A 61 16.34 10.83 4.47
N ARG A 62 16.80 11.26 5.65
CA ARG A 62 15.94 11.78 6.72
C ARG A 62 16.06 13.30 6.78
N LEU A 63 14.93 13.98 6.76
CA LEU A 63 14.80 15.43 6.83
C LEU A 63 13.96 15.81 8.06
N PRO A 64 14.24 16.96 8.70
CA PRO A 64 13.44 17.42 9.84
C PRO A 64 12.02 17.82 9.39
N ALA A 65 11.08 17.90 10.34
CA ALA A 65 9.66 18.17 10.01
C ALA A 65 9.41 19.59 9.49
N ASP A 66 10.24 20.55 9.90
CA ASP A 66 10.20 21.97 9.52
C ASP A 66 11.02 22.29 8.26
N VAL A 67 11.49 21.25 7.55
CA VAL A 67 12.31 21.40 6.35
C VAL A 67 11.57 22.21 5.25
N PRO A 68 12.23 23.16 4.57
CA PRO A 68 11.67 23.84 3.41
C PRO A 68 11.36 22.86 2.26
N LEU A 69 10.28 23.11 1.53
CA LEU A 69 9.89 22.31 0.36
C LEU A 69 11.03 22.17 -0.68
N ALA A 70 11.80 23.24 -0.90
CA ALA A 70 12.92 23.23 -1.85
C ALA A 70 13.99 22.18 -1.49
N ASP A 71 14.25 22.00 -0.19
CA ASP A 71 15.23 21.04 0.31
C ASP A 71 14.69 19.61 0.21
N VAL A 72 13.39 19.39 0.43
CA VAL A 72 12.72 18.10 0.17
C VAL A 72 12.86 17.71 -1.30
N GLN A 73 12.56 18.65 -2.21
CA GLN A 73 12.70 18.41 -3.64
C GLN A 73 14.16 18.17 -4.05
N SER A 74 15.13 18.82 -3.39
CA SER A 74 16.56 18.55 -3.63
C SER A 74 16.93 17.14 -3.19
N ALA A 75 16.51 16.73 -2.00
CA ALA A 75 16.73 15.37 -1.50
C ALA A 75 16.09 14.31 -2.40
N ILE A 76 14.88 14.57 -2.93
CA ILE A 76 14.21 13.69 -3.91
C ILE A 76 15.06 13.55 -5.18
N ARG A 77 15.55 14.66 -5.76
CA ARG A 77 16.39 14.63 -6.97
C ARG A 77 17.70 13.89 -6.73
N GLU A 78 18.36 14.12 -5.61
CA GLU A 78 19.60 13.43 -5.25
C GLU A 78 19.37 11.94 -5.02
N CYS A 79 18.30 11.59 -4.31
CA CYS A 79 17.93 10.20 -4.05
C CYS A 79 17.59 9.50 -5.37
N ALA A 80 16.76 10.11 -6.21
CA ALA A 80 16.42 9.61 -7.53
C ALA A 80 17.65 9.38 -8.40
N ARG A 81 18.68 10.24 -8.37
CA ARG A 81 19.94 9.99 -9.11
C ARG A 81 20.75 8.82 -8.54
N ALA A 82 20.67 8.61 -7.23
CA ALA A 82 21.44 7.61 -6.53
C ALA A 82 20.77 6.23 -6.48
N SER A 83 19.48 6.10 -6.76
CA SER A 83 18.69 4.87 -6.63
C SER A 83 18.00 4.46 -7.94
N ASP A 84 17.57 3.21 -8.02
CA ASP A 84 16.83 2.66 -9.16
C ASP A 84 15.31 2.84 -9.02
N GLY A 85 14.84 2.99 -7.78
CA GLY A 85 13.48 3.42 -7.45
C GLY A 85 13.47 4.28 -6.19
N LEU A 86 12.41 5.03 -5.98
CA LEU A 86 12.29 6.03 -4.94
C LEU A 86 10.88 6.02 -4.35
N ILE A 87 10.82 6.22 -3.04
CA ILE A 87 9.59 6.58 -2.34
C ILE A 87 9.81 7.84 -1.52
N VAL A 88 8.74 8.61 -1.34
CA VAL A 88 8.60 9.57 -0.24
C VAL A 88 7.71 8.92 0.81
N GLN A 89 8.24 8.72 2.01
CA GLN A 89 7.51 8.08 3.09
C GLN A 89 6.46 9.02 3.66
N LEU A 90 5.19 8.58 3.61
CA LEU A 90 4.03 9.29 4.13
C LEU A 90 3.67 8.83 5.57
N PRO A 91 2.91 9.64 6.32
CA PRO A 91 2.45 11.00 5.99
C PRO A 91 3.58 12.04 6.05
N LEU A 92 3.42 13.14 5.30
CA LEU A 92 4.27 14.33 5.42
C LEU A 92 3.74 15.24 6.55
N PRO A 93 4.60 16.09 7.12
CA PRO A 93 4.16 17.22 7.95
C PRO A 93 3.11 18.10 7.26
N GLU A 94 2.18 18.68 8.05
CA GLU A 94 1.03 19.46 7.54
C GLU A 94 1.44 20.70 6.73
N ASN A 95 2.63 21.24 6.97
CA ASN A 95 3.18 22.39 6.26
C ASN A 95 3.69 22.07 4.84
N LEU A 96 3.66 20.80 4.42
CA LEU A 96 4.11 20.39 3.08
C LEU A 96 2.94 19.89 2.25
N ASP A 97 2.74 20.52 1.08
CA ASP A 97 1.79 20.03 0.10
C ASP A 97 2.27 18.70 -0.50
N THR A 98 1.52 17.64 -0.23
CA THR A 98 1.94 16.28 -0.60
C THR A 98 1.94 16.06 -2.11
N GLU A 99 1.02 16.68 -2.86
CA GLU A 99 1.02 16.59 -4.33
C GLU A 99 2.28 17.20 -4.93
N THR A 100 2.67 18.39 -4.47
CA THR A 100 3.87 19.09 -4.95
C THR A 100 5.14 18.32 -4.63
N VAL A 101 5.20 17.64 -3.47
CA VAL A 101 6.35 16.79 -3.10
C VAL A 101 6.41 15.54 -3.98
N LEU A 102 5.30 14.82 -4.16
CA LEU A 102 5.27 13.60 -4.97
C LEU A 102 5.53 13.89 -6.46
N ALA A 103 5.05 15.01 -6.99
CA ALA A 103 5.32 15.43 -8.37
C ALA A 103 6.80 15.63 -8.70
N ALA A 104 7.69 15.71 -7.69
CA ALA A 104 9.13 15.79 -7.89
C ALA A 104 9.79 14.41 -8.14
N ILE A 105 9.08 13.30 -7.94
CA ILE A 105 9.59 11.94 -8.17
C ILE A 105 9.49 11.61 -9.67
N PRO A 106 10.58 11.18 -10.33
CA PRO A 106 10.51 10.71 -11.71
C PRO A 106 9.61 9.47 -11.83
N GLN A 107 8.72 9.45 -12.83
CA GLN A 107 7.73 8.38 -12.98
C GLN A 107 8.37 7.00 -13.13
N GLU A 108 9.49 6.90 -13.84
CA GLU A 108 10.26 5.68 -14.03
C GLU A 108 10.94 5.17 -12.75
N LYS A 109 10.91 5.96 -11.67
CA LYS A 109 11.43 5.60 -10.35
C LYS A 109 10.35 5.53 -9.27
N ASP A 110 9.11 5.90 -9.58
CA ASP A 110 7.99 5.90 -8.62
C ASP A 110 7.49 4.47 -8.40
N VAL A 111 8.10 3.76 -7.45
CA VAL A 111 7.75 2.37 -7.12
C VAL A 111 6.45 2.24 -6.32
N ASP A 112 5.97 3.34 -5.75
CA ASP A 112 4.71 3.40 -4.99
C ASP A 112 3.51 3.74 -5.89
N ALA A 113 3.76 4.27 -7.10
CA ALA A 113 2.74 4.74 -8.05
C ALA A 113 1.78 5.75 -7.40
N LEU A 114 2.32 6.70 -6.65
CA LEU A 114 1.57 7.73 -5.94
C LEU A 114 1.69 9.11 -6.57
N CYS A 115 2.57 9.29 -7.56
CA CYS A 115 2.67 10.54 -8.30
C CYS A 115 1.48 10.69 -9.24
N SER A 116 0.97 11.92 -9.41
CA SER A 116 -0.01 12.19 -10.45
C SER A 116 0.50 11.68 -11.81
N PRO A 117 -0.17 10.69 -12.44
CA PRO A 117 0.33 10.12 -13.67
C PRO A 117 0.17 11.10 -14.84
N PRO A 118 1.04 11.06 -15.87
CA PRO A 118 0.79 11.76 -17.12
C PRO A 118 -0.43 11.17 -17.84
N ALA A 119 -0.82 11.75 -18.99
CA ALA A 119 -1.98 11.34 -19.76
C ALA A 119 -2.03 9.83 -20.16
N GLY A 120 -0.91 9.11 -20.04
CA GLY A 120 -0.82 7.66 -20.27
C GLY A 120 -1.05 6.77 -19.04
N GLY A 121 -1.34 7.33 -17.87
CA GLY A 121 -1.51 6.58 -16.62
C GLY A 121 -0.18 6.20 -15.96
N HIS A 122 -0.26 5.44 -14.87
CA HIS A 122 0.91 4.90 -14.18
C HIS A 122 1.56 3.75 -14.98
N LEU A 123 2.88 3.61 -14.88
CA LEU A 123 3.62 2.51 -15.52
C LEU A 123 3.38 1.15 -14.84
N ILE A 124 2.95 1.20 -13.58
CA ILE A 124 2.75 0.06 -12.68
C ILE A 124 1.52 0.33 -11.80
N LEU A 125 0.95 -0.72 -11.20
CA LEU A 125 -0.07 -0.56 -10.17
C LEU A 125 0.59 -0.22 -8.83
N SER A 126 -0.14 0.50 -7.98
CA SER A 126 0.35 0.77 -6.62
C SER A 126 0.52 -0.53 -5.82
N PRO A 127 1.49 -0.61 -4.90
CA PRO A 127 1.78 -1.84 -4.16
C PRO A 127 0.58 -2.40 -3.38
N VAL A 128 -0.33 -1.54 -2.91
CA VAL A 128 -1.55 -1.96 -2.21
C VAL A 128 -2.53 -2.64 -3.17
N VAL A 129 -2.70 -2.11 -4.37
CA VAL A 129 -3.60 -2.69 -5.38
C VAL A 129 -3.07 -4.03 -5.84
N GLU A 130 -1.76 -4.14 -6.08
CA GLU A 130 -1.11 -5.43 -6.38
C GLU A 130 -1.29 -6.44 -5.23
N ALA A 131 -1.15 -6.00 -3.98
CA ALA A 131 -1.34 -6.86 -2.81
C ALA A 131 -2.78 -7.39 -2.74
N ILE A 132 -3.78 -6.53 -2.90
CA ILE A 132 -5.21 -6.90 -2.90
C ILE A 132 -5.52 -7.86 -4.06
N LYS A 133 -5.06 -7.53 -5.28
CA LYS A 133 -5.22 -8.37 -6.47
C LYS A 133 -4.57 -9.75 -6.29
N HIS A 134 -3.42 -9.81 -5.62
CA HIS A 134 -2.76 -11.06 -5.30
C HIS A 134 -3.55 -11.89 -4.29
N VAL A 135 -4.11 -11.28 -3.24
CA VAL A 135 -5.03 -11.96 -2.32
C VAL A 135 -6.25 -12.50 -3.07
N PHE A 136 -6.83 -11.71 -3.97
CA PHE A 136 -7.99 -12.14 -4.77
C PHE A 136 -7.66 -13.34 -5.65
N THR A 137 -6.53 -13.30 -6.36
CA THR A 137 -6.07 -14.41 -7.20
C THR A 137 -5.80 -15.67 -6.38
N ALA A 138 -5.05 -15.55 -5.29
CA ALA A 138 -4.66 -16.69 -4.45
C ALA A 138 -5.84 -17.40 -3.78
N HIS A 139 -6.96 -16.69 -3.57
CA HIS A 139 -8.14 -17.21 -2.87
C HIS A 139 -9.40 -17.27 -3.73
N GLY A 140 -9.27 -17.09 -5.05
CA GLY A 140 -10.40 -17.19 -5.99
C GLY A 140 -11.50 -16.15 -5.77
N VAL A 141 -11.17 -14.97 -5.25
CA VAL A 141 -12.14 -13.88 -5.08
C VAL A 141 -12.45 -13.27 -6.45
N THR A 142 -13.70 -13.37 -6.88
CA THR A 142 -14.17 -12.77 -8.14
C THR A 142 -14.84 -11.43 -7.91
N LEU A 143 -14.55 -10.45 -8.75
CA LEU A 143 -15.22 -9.14 -8.77
C LEU A 143 -16.56 -9.17 -9.51
N LYS A 144 -16.78 -10.18 -10.36
CA LYS A 144 -17.96 -10.26 -11.24
C LYS A 144 -19.25 -10.28 -10.42
N ASN A 145 -20.19 -9.40 -10.78
CA ASN A 145 -21.50 -9.25 -10.14
C ASN A 145 -21.43 -8.94 -8.63
N LYS A 146 -20.30 -8.40 -8.13
CA LYS A 146 -20.18 -7.96 -6.75
C LYS A 146 -20.18 -6.44 -6.67
N ARG A 147 -20.86 -5.95 -5.63
CA ARG A 147 -20.73 -4.58 -5.15
C ARG A 147 -19.57 -4.51 -4.17
N VAL A 148 -18.63 -3.60 -4.40
CA VAL A 148 -17.46 -3.39 -3.55
C VAL A 148 -17.63 -2.10 -2.77
N LEU A 149 -17.41 -2.17 -1.46
CA LEU A 149 -17.34 -1.00 -0.59
C LEU A 149 -15.88 -0.70 -0.27
N VAL A 150 -15.44 0.51 -0.58
CA VAL A 150 -14.15 1.05 -0.18
C VAL A 150 -14.38 2.08 0.93
N ILE A 151 -13.78 1.84 2.10
CA ILE A 151 -13.88 2.71 3.27
C ILE A 151 -12.56 3.45 3.45
N GLY A 152 -12.61 4.77 3.35
CA GLY A 152 -11.46 5.67 3.30
C GLY A 152 -11.16 6.10 1.86
N ARG A 153 -10.92 7.40 1.68
CA ARG A 153 -10.60 8.04 0.38
C ARG A 153 -9.12 8.36 0.23
N GLY A 154 -8.28 7.89 1.15
CA GLY A 154 -6.87 8.25 1.22
C GLY A 154 -6.07 7.78 -0.01
N ARG A 155 -5.03 8.54 -0.35
CA ARG A 155 -4.10 8.27 -1.47
C ARG A 155 -3.39 6.92 -1.39
N LEU A 156 -3.16 6.41 -0.17
CA LEU A 156 -2.38 5.20 0.05
C LEU A 156 -3.16 3.91 -0.22
N VAL A 157 -4.49 3.94 -0.13
CA VAL A 157 -5.34 2.75 -0.24
C VAL A 157 -6.60 3.05 -1.04
N GLY A 158 -7.45 3.95 -0.53
CA GLY A 158 -8.80 4.17 -1.01
C GLY A 158 -8.88 4.65 -2.45
N ALA A 159 -8.17 5.73 -2.78
CA ALA A 159 -8.14 6.28 -4.13
C ALA A 159 -7.64 5.26 -5.17
N PRO A 160 -6.45 4.63 -5.01
CA PRO A 160 -5.93 3.73 -6.04
C PRO A 160 -6.75 2.45 -6.19
N ILE A 161 -7.32 1.89 -5.11
CA ILE A 161 -8.15 0.69 -5.24
C ILE A 161 -9.50 0.99 -5.89
N ALA A 162 -10.09 2.14 -5.59
CA ALA A 162 -11.33 2.57 -6.23
C ALA A 162 -11.15 2.75 -7.74
N GLU A 163 -10.09 3.44 -8.15
CA GLU A 163 -9.75 3.63 -9.56
C GLU A 163 -9.55 2.29 -10.28
N TRP A 164 -8.76 1.38 -9.70
CA TRP A 164 -8.52 0.06 -10.27
C TRP A 164 -9.81 -0.76 -10.41
N LEU A 165 -10.66 -0.77 -9.38
CA LEU A 165 -11.92 -1.51 -9.41
C LEU A 165 -12.89 -0.96 -10.46
N SER A 166 -13.02 0.37 -10.54
CA SER A 166 -13.86 1.04 -11.55
C SER A 166 -13.35 0.78 -12.96
N GLY A 167 -12.03 0.84 -13.19
CA GLY A 167 -11.42 0.50 -14.48
C GLY A 167 -11.64 -0.95 -14.91
N ASN A 168 -11.89 -1.86 -13.95
CA ASN A 168 -12.25 -3.25 -14.21
C ASN A 168 -13.78 -3.49 -14.29
N GLY A 169 -14.59 -2.43 -14.43
CA GLY A 169 -16.04 -2.52 -14.60
C GLY A 169 -16.79 -3.00 -13.35
N THR A 170 -16.21 -2.84 -12.16
CA THR A 170 -16.83 -3.23 -10.89
C THR A 170 -17.68 -2.09 -10.33
N THR A 171 -18.83 -2.40 -9.71
CA THR A 171 -19.62 -1.38 -8.98
C THR A 171 -18.96 -1.10 -7.64
N VAL A 172 -18.52 0.14 -7.43
CA VAL A 172 -17.78 0.57 -6.24
C VAL A 172 -18.51 1.70 -5.53
N ASP A 173 -18.77 1.53 -4.23
CA ASP A 173 -19.06 2.64 -3.33
C ASP A 173 -17.77 3.04 -2.64
N VAL A 174 -17.43 4.33 -2.70
CA VAL A 174 -16.31 4.88 -1.94
C VAL A 174 -16.88 5.85 -0.92
N ILE A 175 -16.61 5.59 0.36
CA ILE A 175 -17.09 6.39 1.47
C ILE A 175 -15.93 6.81 2.37
N GLY A 176 -16.03 7.97 2.99
CA GLY A 176 -15.10 8.47 4.00
C GLY A 176 -15.78 8.75 5.33
N ASP A 177 -15.26 9.74 6.03
CA ASP A 177 -15.77 10.24 7.31
C ASP A 177 -17.09 11.00 7.19
N GLU A 178 -17.52 11.34 5.96
CA GLU A 178 -18.81 11.97 5.69
C GLU A 178 -20.02 11.06 5.95
N VAL A 179 -19.80 9.74 6.10
CA VAL A 179 -20.87 8.76 6.32
C VAL A 179 -20.91 8.33 7.78
N GLU A 180 -21.96 8.73 8.50
CA GLU A 180 -22.15 8.37 9.91
C GLU A 180 -22.53 6.89 10.12
N ASP A 181 -23.44 6.35 9.29
CA ASP A 181 -23.89 4.96 9.38
C ASP A 181 -23.35 4.10 8.23
N LEU A 182 -22.36 3.27 8.55
CA LEU A 182 -21.72 2.34 7.62
C LEU A 182 -22.57 1.09 7.33
N VAL A 183 -23.56 0.77 8.17
CA VAL A 183 -24.27 -0.52 8.15
C VAL A 183 -24.98 -0.78 6.81
N PRO A 184 -25.72 0.18 6.21
CA PRO A 184 -26.42 -0.07 4.94
C PRO A 184 -25.44 -0.43 3.81
N TYR A 185 -24.31 0.27 3.75
CA TYR A 185 -23.26 0.04 2.76
C TYR A 185 -22.57 -1.31 2.99
N ALA A 186 -22.15 -1.59 4.23
CA ALA A 186 -21.47 -2.83 4.59
C ALA A 186 -22.33 -4.07 4.33
N ARG A 187 -23.64 -4.00 4.59
CA ARG A 187 -24.57 -5.11 4.32
C ARG A 187 -24.82 -5.32 2.83
N ALA A 188 -24.84 -4.26 2.02
CA ALA A 188 -25.00 -4.38 0.58
C ALA A 188 -23.75 -4.97 -0.09
N ALA A 189 -22.56 -4.66 0.43
CA ALA A 189 -21.28 -5.02 -0.17
C ALA A 189 -20.99 -6.54 -0.13
N GLY A 190 -20.53 -7.10 -1.25
CA GLY A 190 -19.99 -8.47 -1.31
C GLY A 190 -18.49 -8.53 -0.99
N ILE A 191 -17.81 -7.40 -1.14
CA ILE A 191 -16.40 -7.20 -0.80
C ILE A 191 -16.30 -5.84 -0.10
N ILE A 192 -15.59 -5.77 1.01
CA ILE A 192 -15.25 -4.54 1.73
C ILE A 192 -13.74 -4.42 1.75
N ILE A 193 -13.21 -3.24 1.40
CA ILE A 193 -11.79 -2.90 1.46
C ILE A 193 -11.66 -1.63 2.32
N SER A 194 -10.87 -1.67 3.38
CA SER A 194 -10.71 -0.54 4.30
C SER A 194 -9.29 0.01 4.32
N GLY A 195 -9.18 1.33 4.36
CA GLY A 195 -7.96 2.09 4.56
C GLY A 195 -8.28 3.46 5.18
N ALA A 196 -9.08 3.45 6.23
CA ALA A 196 -9.57 4.62 6.95
C ALA A 196 -8.62 5.06 8.08
N GLY A 197 -7.79 4.15 8.61
CA GLY A 197 -6.90 4.48 9.73
C GLY A 197 -7.67 4.71 11.04
N SER A 198 -8.76 3.97 11.25
CA SER A 198 -9.68 4.11 12.38
C SER A 198 -9.86 2.75 13.06
N PRO A 199 -9.15 2.48 14.17
CA PRO A 199 -9.15 1.17 14.84
C PRO A 199 -10.54 0.61 15.10
N HIS A 200 -10.80 -0.58 14.58
CA HIS A 200 -12.04 -1.35 14.80
C HIS A 200 -13.34 -0.60 14.47
N LEU A 201 -13.29 0.33 13.51
CA LEU A 201 -14.43 0.98 12.88
C LEU A 201 -15.46 -0.04 12.36
N ILE A 202 -14.99 -1.11 11.71
CA ILE A 202 -15.84 -2.15 11.14
C ILE A 202 -16.08 -3.24 12.19
N LYS A 203 -17.34 -3.39 12.60
CA LYS A 203 -17.77 -4.41 13.57
C LYS A 203 -18.44 -5.60 12.89
N SER A 204 -18.29 -6.78 13.49
CA SER A 204 -18.90 -8.02 12.97
C SER A 204 -20.41 -7.87 12.77
N SER A 205 -21.13 -7.17 13.66
CA SER A 205 -22.58 -6.91 13.55
C SER A 205 -23.00 -6.16 12.27
N MET A 206 -22.10 -5.40 11.66
CA MET A 206 -22.34 -4.63 10.43
C MET A 206 -22.28 -5.52 9.17
N LEU A 207 -21.61 -6.68 9.27
CA LEU A 207 -21.30 -7.54 8.13
C LEU A 207 -22.40 -8.56 7.85
N LYS A 208 -22.55 -8.91 6.57
CA LYS A 208 -23.30 -10.10 6.12
C LYS A 208 -22.39 -11.34 6.10
N GLU A 209 -23.01 -12.51 6.18
CA GLU A 209 -22.31 -13.79 6.08
C GLU A 209 -21.64 -13.97 4.71
N GLY A 210 -20.44 -14.53 4.71
CA GLY A 210 -19.66 -14.80 3.49
C GLY A 210 -19.04 -13.58 2.82
N VAL A 211 -19.06 -12.38 3.44
CA VAL A 211 -18.42 -11.19 2.88
C VAL A 211 -16.90 -11.36 2.78
N VAL A 212 -16.27 -10.78 1.76
CA VAL A 212 -14.81 -10.64 1.71
C VAL A 212 -14.44 -9.33 2.38
N LEU A 213 -13.54 -9.35 3.37
CA LEU A 213 -13.07 -8.15 4.06
C LEU A 213 -11.55 -8.07 3.97
N ILE A 214 -11.07 -7.03 3.28
CA ILE A 214 -9.66 -6.71 3.13
C ILE A 214 -9.34 -5.45 3.94
N ASP A 215 -8.72 -5.65 5.09
CA ASP A 215 -8.28 -4.59 5.99
C ASP A 215 -6.84 -4.15 5.66
N CYS A 216 -6.72 -2.95 5.08
CA CYS A 216 -5.46 -2.26 4.83
C CYS A 216 -5.20 -1.14 5.85
N GLY A 217 -6.07 -0.99 6.85
CA GLY A 217 -5.91 -0.01 7.93
C GLY A 217 -4.68 -0.32 8.78
N ALA A 218 -3.96 0.72 9.18
CA ALA A 218 -2.83 0.60 10.08
C ALA A 218 -2.75 1.83 10.98
N SER A 219 -3.16 1.65 12.24
CA SER A 219 -3.13 2.69 13.26
C SER A 219 -2.26 2.24 14.42
N GLU A 220 -1.47 3.14 15.00
CA GLU A 220 -0.69 2.87 16.21
C GLU A 220 -1.52 3.17 17.45
N ALA A 221 -1.60 2.21 18.37
CA ALA A 221 -2.21 2.39 19.68
C ALA A 221 -1.49 1.54 20.73
N GLY A 222 -0.82 2.19 21.69
CA GLY A 222 -0.21 1.52 22.84
C GLY A 222 0.91 0.53 22.48
N GLY A 223 1.71 0.85 21.45
CA GLY A 223 2.79 0.02 20.92
C GLY A 223 2.32 -1.07 19.95
N LYS A 224 1.05 -1.10 19.57
CA LYS A 224 0.45 -2.11 18.68
C LYS A 224 -0.09 -1.46 17.42
N VAL A 225 -0.02 -2.20 16.31
CA VAL A 225 -0.68 -1.83 15.06
C VAL A 225 -2.05 -2.48 15.01
N LEU A 226 -3.10 -1.68 14.92
CA LEU A 226 -4.49 -2.09 14.83
C LEU A 226 -5.05 -1.78 13.43
N GLY A 227 -5.94 -2.65 12.95
CA GLY A 227 -6.64 -2.47 11.68
C GLY A 227 -7.98 -1.75 11.84
N ASP A 228 -8.60 -1.40 10.72
CA ASP A 228 -9.92 -0.76 10.73
C ASP A 228 -11.02 -1.76 11.09
N ALA A 229 -10.77 -3.06 10.91
CA ALA A 229 -11.70 -4.11 11.26
C ALA A 229 -11.44 -4.68 12.66
N ASP A 230 -12.52 -4.94 13.38
CA ASP A 230 -12.50 -5.77 14.58
C ASP A 230 -12.12 -7.22 14.19
N PRO A 231 -11.17 -7.89 14.87
CA PRO A 231 -10.82 -9.28 14.58
C PRO A 231 -12.02 -10.24 14.60
N ALA A 232 -13.06 -9.95 15.38
CA ALA A 232 -14.30 -10.75 15.41
C ALA A 232 -15.06 -10.75 14.07
N CYS A 233 -14.76 -9.82 13.15
CA CYS A 233 -15.30 -9.83 11.79
C CYS A 233 -14.91 -11.10 11.02
N ALA A 234 -13.77 -11.73 11.36
CA ALA A 234 -13.29 -12.94 10.70
C ALA A 234 -14.33 -14.09 10.69
N GLU A 235 -15.20 -14.15 11.69
CA GLU A 235 -16.24 -15.19 11.82
C GLU A 235 -17.29 -15.14 10.71
N LYS A 236 -17.59 -13.95 10.17
CA LYS A 236 -18.57 -13.77 9.08
C LYS A 236 -17.94 -13.78 7.69
N CYS A 237 -16.61 -13.77 7.63
CA CYS A 237 -15.90 -13.50 6.39
C CYS A 237 -15.53 -14.79 5.65
N SER A 238 -15.90 -14.85 4.37
CA SER A 238 -15.37 -15.88 3.47
C SER A 238 -13.86 -15.73 3.32
N VAL A 239 -13.38 -14.49 3.24
CA VAL A 239 -11.96 -14.09 3.23
C VAL A 239 -11.78 -12.87 4.14
N PHE A 240 -10.82 -12.92 5.07
CA PHE A 240 -10.48 -11.85 6.00
C PHE A 240 -8.97 -11.66 6.05
N THR A 241 -8.47 -10.43 5.91
CA THR A 241 -7.05 -10.13 6.15
C THR A 241 -6.86 -9.53 7.55
N PRO A 242 -6.06 -10.15 8.44
CA PRO A 242 -5.85 -9.65 9.78
C PRO A 242 -4.87 -8.48 9.81
N VAL A 243 -4.95 -7.65 10.85
CA VAL A 243 -3.94 -6.64 11.16
C VAL A 243 -3.43 -6.88 12.58
N PRO A 244 -2.10 -7.03 12.79
CA PRO A 244 -1.03 -7.05 11.78
C PRO A 244 -0.94 -8.40 11.03
N GLY A 245 -0.24 -8.41 9.90
CA GLY A 245 0.14 -9.64 9.20
C GLY A 245 -0.67 -10.01 7.95
N GLY A 246 -1.70 -9.23 7.63
CA GLY A 246 -2.47 -9.26 6.38
C GLY A 246 -1.79 -8.42 5.31
N ILE A 247 -2.42 -7.33 4.87
CA ILE A 247 -2.00 -6.57 3.69
C ILE A 247 -0.62 -5.91 3.84
N GLY A 248 -0.28 -5.33 4.99
CA GLY A 248 0.96 -4.56 5.18
C GLY A 248 2.26 -5.27 4.71
N PRO A 249 2.59 -6.48 5.20
CA PRO A 249 3.76 -7.24 4.72
C PRO A 249 3.72 -7.55 3.22
N LEU A 250 2.52 -7.80 2.68
CA LEU A 250 2.34 -8.08 1.25
C LEU A 250 2.54 -6.83 0.39
N THR A 251 2.08 -5.67 0.84
CA THR A 251 2.36 -4.37 0.21
C THR A 251 3.85 -4.09 0.15
N VAL A 252 4.62 -4.40 1.20
CA VAL A 252 6.08 -4.27 1.17
C VAL A 252 6.70 -5.19 0.11
N ALA A 253 6.26 -6.45 0.01
CA ALA A 253 6.76 -7.35 -1.03
C ALA A 253 6.45 -6.83 -2.45
N MET A 254 5.23 -6.32 -2.67
CA MET A 254 4.84 -5.74 -3.96
C MET A 254 5.62 -4.47 -4.30
N LEU A 255 6.00 -3.66 -3.32
CA LEU A 255 6.87 -2.50 -3.54
C LEU A 255 8.22 -2.91 -4.16
N PHE A 256 8.84 -3.98 -3.65
CA PHE A 256 10.11 -4.47 -4.21
C PHE A 256 9.92 -5.15 -5.57
N LYS A 257 8.77 -5.79 -5.80
CA LYS A 257 8.41 -6.29 -7.14
C LYS A 257 8.26 -5.14 -8.15
N ASN A 258 7.65 -4.04 -7.74
CA ASN A 258 7.53 -2.82 -8.54
C ASN A 258 8.92 -2.23 -8.86
N LEU A 259 9.82 -2.20 -7.89
CA LEU A 259 11.23 -1.80 -8.11
C LEU A 259 11.90 -2.63 -9.20
N LEU A 260 11.77 -3.96 -9.17
CA LEU A 260 12.33 -4.82 -10.22
C LEU A 260 11.68 -4.57 -11.59
N THR A 261 10.37 -4.38 -11.60
CA THR A 261 9.62 -4.06 -12.82
C THR A 261 10.15 -2.79 -13.46
N LEU A 262 10.22 -1.68 -12.72
CA LEU A 262 10.73 -0.41 -13.23
C LEU A 262 12.21 -0.47 -13.62
N HIS A 263 13.05 -1.13 -12.80
CA HIS A 263 14.47 -1.33 -13.11
C HIS A 263 14.69 -2.05 -14.44
N SER A 264 13.82 -3.01 -14.77
CA SER A 264 13.89 -3.75 -16.03
C SER A 264 13.49 -2.92 -17.26
N LEU A 265 12.62 -1.90 -17.09
CA LEU A 265 12.17 -1.04 -18.17
C LEU A 265 13.26 -0.04 -18.60
N VAL A 266 14.04 0.48 -17.64
CA VAL A 266 15.11 1.46 -17.91
C VAL A 266 16.34 0.83 -18.60
N LYS A 267 16.50 -0.50 -18.51
CA LYS A 267 17.62 -1.23 -19.14
C LYS A 267 17.36 -1.65 -20.60
N LYS A 268 16.15 -1.44 -21.13
CA LYS A 268 15.81 -1.69 -22.54
C LYS A 268 15.96 -0.40 -23.35
#